data_AF-A0A5J4T3B2-F1
#
_entry.id   AF-A0A5J4T3B2-F1
#
_cell.length_a   1.000
_cell.length_b   1.000
_cell.length_c   1.000
_cell.angle_alpha   90.00
_cell.angle_beta   90.00
_cell.angle_gamma   90.00
#
_symmetry.space_group_name_H-M   'P 1'
#
loop_
_entity.id
_entity.type
_entity.pdbx_description
1 polymer ?
#
loop_
_entity_poly.entity_id
_entity_poly.type
_entity_poly.pdbx_seq_one_letter_code
_entity_poly.pdbx_strand_id
1 'polypeptide(L)'
;MQQTLCVIFMDTVQLNVERNQFYGLLQTLDNSDKMEIYKFLKKLLFRDRMENLLESLKTNELSMEDITEVVEEVRQERYDRGIQNT
;
A
#
# COMPACT_ATOMS: atom_id res chain seq x y z
N MET A 1 33.38 -28.24 -33.54
CA MET A 1 33.07 -27.17 -32.56
C MET A 1 32.53 -25.98 -33.32
N GLN A 2 31.27 -25.59 -33.08
CA GLN A 2 30.80 -24.22 -33.20
C GLN A 2 29.43 -24.16 -32.49
N GLN A 3 29.41 -23.56 -31.31
CA GLN A 3 28.17 -23.21 -30.61
C GLN A 3 27.74 -21.84 -31.13
N THR A 4 26.57 -21.77 -31.76
CA THR A 4 25.94 -20.50 -32.11
C THR A 4 25.39 -19.88 -30.83
N LEU A 5 26.07 -18.87 -30.32
CA LEU A 5 25.63 -18.04 -29.21
C LEU A 5 24.51 -17.12 -29.73
N CYS A 6 23.26 -17.44 -29.43
CA CYS A 6 22.13 -16.55 -29.68
C CYS A 6 22.13 -15.44 -28.63
N VAL A 7 22.62 -14.25 -29.00
CA VAL A 7 22.51 -13.05 -28.17
C VAL A 7 21.13 -12.46 -28.41
N ILE A 8 20.23 -12.60 -27.45
CA ILE A 8 18.92 -11.94 -27.48
C ILE A 8 19.14 -10.48 -27.11
N PHE A 9 19.17 -9.59 -28.10
CA PHE A 9 18.97 -8.16 -27.88
C PHE A 9 17.50 -7.95 -27.52
N MET A 10 17.20 -7.63 -26.26
CA MET A 10 15.87 -7.15 -25.87
C MET A 10 15.79 -5.66 -26.15
N ASP A 11 15.35 -5.32 -27.37
CA ASP A 11 14.95 -3.94 -27.69
C ASP A 11 13.73 -3.58 -26.83
N THR A 12 13.85 -2.51 -26.05
CA THR A 12 12.76 -2.01 -25.21
C THR A 12 11.78 -1.24 -26.09
N VAL A 13 10.75 -1.93 -26.57
CA VAL A 13 9.67 -1.32 -27.33
C VAL A 13 8.71 -0.63 -26.35
N GLN A 14 8.62 0.71 -26.43
CA GLN A 14 7.58 1.46 -25.72
C GLN A 14 6.26 1.31 -26.47
N LEU A 15 5.39 0.45 -25.96
CA LEU A 15 4.06 0.22 -26.51
C LEU A 15 3.06 1.15 -25.81
N ASN A 16 2.52 2.14 -26.53
CA ASN A 16 1.39 2.92 -26.04
C ASN A 16 0.10 2.15 -26.36
N VAL A 17 -0.53 1.59 -25.33
CA VAL A 17 -1.75 0.78 -25.45
C VAL A 17 -2.91 1.53 -24.83
N GLU A 18 -3.96 1.76 -25.62
CA GLU A 18 -5.21 2.30 -25.09
C GLU A 18 -5.96 1.26 -24.25
N ARG A 19 -6.77 1.73 -23.30
CA ARG A 19 -7.49 0.86 -22.34
C ARG A 19 -8.22 -0.31 -23.03
N ASN A 20 -8.91 -0.05 -24.14
CA ASN A 20 -9.68 -1.07 -24.86
C ASN A 20 -8.78 -2.11 -25.55
N GLN A 21 -7.62 -1.70 -26.04
CA GLN A 21 -6.63 -2.59 -26.64
C GLN A 21 -6.03 -3.52 -25.58
N PHE A 22 -5.77 -3.00 -24.37
CA PHE A 22 -5.33 -3.81 -23.24
C PHE A 22 -6.36 -4.89 -22.86
N TYR A 23 -7.65 -4.54 -22.80
CA TYR A 23 -8.70 -5.53 -22.55
C TYR A 23 -8.82 -6.56 -23.66
N GLY A 24 -8.66 -6.17 -24.92
CA GLY A 24 -8.62 -7.09 -26.05
C GLY A 24 -7.49 -8.11 -25.91
N LEU A 25 -6.29 -7.66 -25.56
CA LEU A 25 -5.13 -8.53 -25.31
C LEU A 25 -5.41 -9.50 -24.15
N LEU A 26 -5.97 -9.02 -23.04
CA LEU A 26 -6.33 -9.87 -21.91
C LEU A 26 -7.34 -10.96 -22.30
N GLN A 27 -8.30 -10.66 -23.18
CA GLN A 27 -9.28 -11.64 -23.62
C GLN A 27 -8.65 -12.80 -24.42
N THR A 28 -7.60 -12.52 -25.19
CA THR A 28 -6.90 -13.53 -26.01
C THR A 28 -6.01 -14.49 -25.22
N LEU A 29 -5.68 -14.16 -23.97
CA LEU A 29 -4.87 -15.01 -23.11
C LEU A 29 -5.64 -16.24 -22.62
N ASP A 30 -4.90 -17.29 -22.26
CA ASP A 30 -5.49 -18.46 -21.62
C ASP A 30 -5.89 -18.17 -20.16
N ASN A 31 -6.58 -19.11 -19.52
CA ASN A 31 -7.04 -18.93 -18.14
C ASN A 31 -5.90 -18.90 -17.11
N SER A 32 -4.76 -19.54 -17.43
CA SER A 32 -3.60 -19.58 -16.53
C SER A 32 -2.95 -18.19 -16.46
N ASP A 33 -2.68 -17.60 -17.62
CA ASP A 33 -2.08 -16.28 -17.75
C ASP A 33 -3.00 -15.19 -17.18
N LYS A 34 -4.32 -15.29 -17.44
CA LYS A 34 -5.33 -14.41 -16.82
C LYS A 34 -5.27 -14.46 -15.29
N MET A 35 -5.09 -15.65 -14.71
CA MET A 35 -5.02 -15.83 -13.26
C MET A 35 -3.74 -15.23 -12.67
N GLU A 36 -2.60 -15.34 -13.36
CA GLU A 36 -1.36 -14.70 -12.93
C GLU A 36 -1.44 -13.18 -12.96
N ILE A 37 -1.97 -12.62 -14.05
CA ILE A 37 -2.21 -11.17 -14.16
C ILE A 37 -3.17 -10.70 -13.07
N TYR A 38 -4.25 -11.45 -12.80
CA TYR A 38 -5.15 -11.14 -11.70
C TYR A 38 -4.44 -11.11 -10.34
N LYS A 39 -3.58 -12.10 -10.03
CA LYS A 39 -2.82 -12.11 -8.77
C LYS A 39 -1.88 -10.91 -8.66
N PHE A 40 -1.20 -10.57 -9.74
CA PHE A 40 -0.30 -9.43 -9.80
C PHE A 40 -1.05 -8.10 -9.61
N LEU A 41 -2.12 -7.87 -10.38
CA LEU A 41 -2.98 -6.70 -10.26
C LEU A 41 -3.61 -6.62 -8.87
N LYS A 42 -4.07 -7.75 -8.33
CA LYS A 42 -4.61 -7.82 -6.96
C LYS A 42 -3.58 -7.34 -5.95
N LYS A 43 -2.32 -7.77 -6.04
CA LYS A 43 -1.24 -7.34 -5.13
C LYS A 43 -0.95 -5.84 -5.25
N LEU A 44 -0.91 -5.30 -6.48
CA LEU A 44 -0.71 -3.88 -6.71
C LEU A 44 -1.86 -3.04 -6.14
N LEU A 45 -3.10 -3.40 -6.47
CA LEU A 45 -4.31 -2.69 -6.06
C LEU A 45 -4.64 -2.89 -4.57
N PHE A 46 -4.11 -3.93 -3.93
CA PHE A 46 -4.28 -4.13 -2.49
C PHE A 46 -3.57 -3.05 -1.68
N ARG A 47 -2.43 -2.55 -2.17
CA ARG A 47 -1.71 -1.44 -1.54
C ARG A 47 -2.60 -0.20 -1.51
N ASP A 48 -3.15 0.19 -2.65
CA ASP A 48 -4.01 1.38 -2.74
C ASP A 48 -5.30 1.22 -1.92
N ARG A 49 -5.89 0.02 -1.91
CA ARG A 49 -7.07 -0.27 -1.08
C ARG A 49 -6.75 -0.24 0.42
N MET A 50 -5.58 -0.73 0.81
CA MET A 50 -5.11 -0.70 2.19
C MET A 50 -4.77 0.72 2.63
N GLU A 51 -4.10 1.51 1.79
CA GLU A 51 -3.79 2.92 2.05
C GLU A 51 -5.10 3.72 2.22
N ASN A 52 -6.07 3.54 1.33
CA ASN A 52 -7.40 4.15 1.44
C ASN A 52 -8.16 3.70 2.69
N LEU A 53 -8.06 2.41 3.06
CA LEU A 53 -8.68 1.88 4.28
C LEU A 53 -8.02 2.50 5.54
N LEU A 54 -6.69 2.54 5.59
CA LEU A 54 -5.93 3.14 6.68
C LEU A 54 -6.22 4.64 6.82
N GLU A 55 -6.40 5.34 5.70
CA GLU A 55 -6.80 6.75 5.69
C GLU A 55 -8.25 6.93 6.17
N SER A 56 -9.17 6.05 5.77
CA SER A 56 -10.55 6.07 6.26
C SER A 56 -10.71 5.72 7.74
N LEU A 57 -9.75 4.96 8.29
CA LEU A 57 -9.70 4.55 9.70
C LEU A 57 -8.84 5.47 10.56
N LYS A 58 -8.16 6.47 9.97
CA LYS A 58 -7.50 7.53 10.74
C LYS A 58 -8.58 8.37 11.39
N THR A 59 -8.72 8.25 12.71
CA THR A 59 -9.48 9.19 13.50
C THR A 59 -8.58 10.35 13.97
N ASN A 60 -9.10 11.58 13.90
CA ASN A 60 -8.45 12.79 14.44
C ASN A 60 -8.62 12.87 15.97
N GLU A 61 -8.53 11.75 16.69
CA GLU A 61 -9.17 11.69 18.02
C GLU A 61 -8.30 12.15 19.19
N LEU A 62 -7.00 12.36 19.00
CA LEU A 62 -6.14 12.92 20.05
C LEU A 62 -5.14 13.91 19.44
N SER A 63 -5.46 15.20 19.56
CA SER A 63 -4.47 16.25 19.39
C SER A 63 -3.46 16.20 20.54
N MET A 64 -2.27 16.77 20.33
CA MET A 64 -1.30 16.93 21.42
C MET A 64 -1.85 17.78 22.57
N GLU A 65 -2.82 18.64 22.27
CA GLU A 65 -3.52 19.47 23.25
C GLU A 65 -4.40 18.59 24.16
N ASP A 66 -5.20 17.69 23.56
CA ASP A 66 -6.04 16.72 24.28
C ASP A 66 -5.19 15.78 25.18
N ILE A 67 -4.02 15.37 24.69
CA ILE A 67 -3.06 14.56 25.46
C ILE A 67 -2.51 15.37 26.65
N THR A 68 -2.19 16.64 26.42
CA THR A 68 -1.60 17.51 27.45
C THR A 68 -2.62 17.79 28.55
N GLU A 69 -3.88 18.02 28.21
CA GLU A 69 -4.95 18.28 29.16
C GLU A 69 -5.13 17.11 30.14
N VAL A 70 -5.23 15.87 29.62
CA VAL A 70 -5.37 14.67 30.48
C VAL A 70 -4.13 14.45 31.35
N VAL A 71 -2.93 14.69 30.83
CA VAL A 71 -1.69 14.52 31.61
C VAL A 71 -1.62 15.53 32.75
N GLU A 72 -1.99 16.79 32.51
CA GLU A 72 -1.98 17.82 33.53
C GLU A 72 -3.09 17.62 34.57
N GLU A 73 -4.27 17.14 34.18
CA GLU A 73 -5.33 16.74 35.10
C GLU A 73 -4.84 15.66 36.07
N VAL A 74 -4.20 14.60 35.55
CA VAL A 74 -3.63 13.51 36.37
C VAL A 74 -2.48 14.01 37.26
N ARG A 75 -1.66 14.96 36.79
CA ARG A 75 -0.58 15.57 37.58
C ARG A 75 -1.13 16.35 38.76
N GLN A 76 -2.16 17.16 38.56
CA GLN A 76 -2.82 17.91 39.64
C GLN A 76 -3.48 16.96 40.64
N GLU A 77 -4.23 15.97 40.16
CA GLU A 77 -4.90 14.99 41.04
C GLU A 77 -3.88 14.19 41.89
N ARG A 78 -2.67 13.94 41.39
CA ARG A 78 -1.59 13.31 42.16
C ARG A 78 -0.94 14.26 43.15
N TYR A 79 -0.73 15.52 42.78
CA TYR A 79 -0.20 16.56 43.66
C TYR A 79 -1.12 16.77 44.87
N ASP A 80 -2.43 16.93 44.62
CA ASP A 80 -3.45 17.12 45.66
C ASP A 80 -3.55 15.93 46.62
N ARG A 81 -3.28 14.72 46.13
CA ARG A 81 -3.26 13.49 46.95
C ARG A 81 -1.93 13.24 47.66
N GLY A 82 -0.91 14.08 47.46
CA GLY A 82 0.42 13.92 48.05
C GLY A 82 1.16 12.65 47.58
N ILE A 83 0.74 12.04 46.46
CA ILE A 83 1.35 10.84 45.92
C ILE A 83 2.51 11.27 45.00
N GLN A 84 3.69 11.42 45.59
CA GLN A 84 4.93 11.54 44.82
C GLN A 84 5.60 10.17 44.76
N ASN A 85 5.62 9.57 43.56
CA ASN A 85 6.48 8.41 43.32
C ASN A 85 7.93 8.92 43.32
N THR A 86 8.61 8.78 44.46
CA THR A 86 10.07 8.84 44.58
C THR A 86 10.74 7.68 43.87
#